data_AF-A0A956E1C1-F1
#
_entry.id   AF-A0A956E1C1-F1
#
_cell.length_a   1.000
_cell.length_b   1.000
_cell.length_c   1.000
_cell.angle_alpha   90.00
_cell.angle_beta   90.00
_cell.angle_gamma   90.00
#
_symmetry.space_group_name_H-M   'P 1'
#
loop_
_entity.id
_entity.type
_entity.pdbx_description
1 polymer ?
#
loop_
_entity_poly.entity_id
_entity_poly.type
_entity_poly.pdbx_seq_one_letter_code
_entity_poly.pdbx_strand_id
1 'polypeptide(L)'
;PVVRDRVDNVVGLLHVKDLIRFLSDNSSEDFRVEHVTRKPVAFVPEGQACSSVLTDMRAGRHHMAVVIDEFGGMSGIVTLEDLIEEIVGDIRDEHDQEEAPIVDLGDGRLMVNASVPIGDLSRYLGVEFEDGDYHSLGGFIIDRLGRVPGEGSMVSEFGLDFIVREADERHVMKVEIIREAPSPDSLMPRSSSRSQSAA
;
A
#
# COMPACT_ATOMS: atom_id res chain seq x y z
N PRO A 1 22.77 0.97 -4.08
CA PRO A 1 23.77 0.77 -5.15
C PRO A 1 24.90 1.80 -5.03
N VAL A 2 26.15 1.42 -5.35
CA VAL A 2 27.29 2.33 -5.44
C VAL A 2 27.54 2.60 -6.92
N VAL A 3 27.50 3.87 -7.32
CA VAL A 3 27.60 4.31 -8.72
C VAL A 3 28.87 5.14 -8.95
N ARG A 4 29.34 5.18 -10.19
CA ARG A 4 30.50 6.00 -10.59
C ARG A 4 30.17 6.86 -11.79
N ASP A 5 30.31 8.18 -11.67
CA ASP A 5 30.11 9.21 -12.70
C ASP A 5 28.66 9.34 -13.22
N ARG A 6 27.98 8.23 -13.49
CA ARG A 6 26.61 8.15 -14.00
C ARG A 6 25.79 7.14 -13.20
N VAL A 7 24.48 7.37 -13.12
CA VAL A 7 23.52 6.51 -12.43
C VAL A 7 23.54 5.07 -12.98
N ASP A 8 23.69 4.94 -14.29
CA ASP A 8 23.73 3.64 -14.99
C ASP A 8 25.00 2.83 -14.70
N ASN A 9 26.06 3.47 -14.20
CA ASN A 9 27.35 2.83 -13.96
C ASN A 9 27.44 2.32 -12.51
N VAL A 10 26.72 1.23 -12.25
CA VAL A 10 26.73 0.57 -10.93
C VAL A 10 28.03 -0.23 -10.75
N VAL A 11 28.85 0.21 -9.81
CA VAL A 11 30.16 -0.40 -9.50
C VAL A 11 30.13 -1.33 -8.29
N GLY A 12 29.02 -1.40 -7.56
CA GLY A 12 28.91 -2.26 -6.38
C GLY A 12 27.63 -2.10 -5.57
N LEU A 13 27.53 -2.86 -4.48
CA LEU A 13 26.47 -2.74 -3.49
C LEU A 13 27.06 -2.46 -2.11
N LEU A 14 26.42 -1.58 -1.34
CA LEU A 14 26.79 -1.32 0.04
C LEU A 14 25.68 -1.86 0.94
N HIS A 15 26.03 -2.76 1.87
CA HIS A 15 25.12 -3.09 2.96
C HIS A 15 25.47 -2.26 4.20
N VAL A 16 24.44 -1.74 4.86
CA VAL A 16 24.57 -0.95 6.10
C VAL A 16 25.36 -1.71 7.17
N LYS A 17 25.20 -3.05 7.27
CA LYS A 17 25.95 -3.87 8.23
C LYS A 17 27.47 -3.83 8.03
N ASP A 18 27.94 -3.68 6.78
CA ASP A 18 29.37 -3.62 6.49
C ASP A 18 29.93 -2.24 6.82
N LEU A 19 29.14 -1.19 6.61
CA LEU A 19 29.47 0.16 7.05
C LEU A 19 29.57 0.24 8.58
N ILE A 20 28.59 -0.29 9.31
CA ILE A 20 28.60 -0.30 10.79
C ILE A 20 29.82 -1.05 11.34
N ARG A 21 30.17 -2.20 10.74
CA ARG A 21 31.37 -2.96 11.13
C ARG A 21 32.63 -2.16 10.87
N PHE A 22 32.77 -1.57 9.69
CA PHE A 22 33.94 -0.77 9.34
C PHE A 22 34.15 0.39 10.32
N LEU A 23 33.08 1.12 10.66
CA LEU A 23 33.13 2.25 11.59
C LEU A 23 33.45 1.83 13.03
N SER A 24 32.97 0.66 13.47
CA SER A 24 33.29 0.11 14.79
C SER A 24 34.77 -0.28 14.91
N ASP A 25 35.33 -0.88 13.85
CA ASP A 25 36.68 -1.43 13.87
C ASP A 25 37.75 -0.37 13.55
N ASN A 26 37.41 0.68 12.79
CA ASN A 26 38.38 1.63 12.23
C ASN A 26 38.01 3.10 12.55
N SER A 27 37.87 3.42 13.83
CA SER A 27 37.45 4.75 14.33
C SER A 27 38.37 5.94 13.96
N SER A 28 39.50 5.71 13.30
CA SER A 28 40.52 6.72 12.98
C SER A 28 41.04 6.71 11.53
N GLU A 29 40.46 5.89 10.64
CA GLU A 29 40.84 5.87 9.22
C GLU A 29 39.97 6.81 8.36
N ASP A 30 40.57 7.36 7.30
CA ASP A 30 39.84 8.07 6.24
C ASP A 30 38.88 7.09 5.54
N PHE A 31 37.58 7.27 5.77
CA PHE A 31 36.56 6.43 5.16
C PHE A 31 36.53 6.58 3.64
N ARG A 32 36.62 5.46 2.93
CA ARG A 32 36.40 5.37 1.47
C ARG A 32 35.32 4.34 1.20
N VAL A 33 34.32 4.71 0.38
CA VAL A 33 33.16 3.85 0.09
C VAL A 33 33.58 2.52 -0.54
N GLU A 34 34.68 2.50 -1.27
CA GLU A 34 35.25 1.33 -1.91
C GLU A 34 35.64 0.23 -0.90
N HIS A 35 35.99 0.59 0.33
CA HIS A 35 36.37 -0.37 1.38
C HIS A 35 35.19 -1.24 1.86
N VAL A 36 33.98 -0.71 1.75
CA VAL A 36 32.74 -1.36 2.22
C VAL A 36 31.83 -1.78 1.06
N THR A 37 32.25 -1.55 -0.18
CA THR A 37 31.50 -1.88 -1.38
C THR A 37 31.69 -3.36 -1.76
N ARG A 38 30.59 -4.12 -1.79
CA ARG A 38 30.55 -5.52 -2.23
C ARG A 38 30.55 -5.64 -3.75
N LYS A 39 31.26 -6.67 -4.24
CA LYS A 39 31.32 -7.13 -5.63
C LYS A 39 31.34 -8.68 -5.65
N PRO A 40 30.82 -9.35 -6.69
CA PRO A 40 30.13 -8.79 -7.86
C PRO A 40 28.70 -8.32 -7.54
N VAL A 41 28.13 -7.49 -8.42
CA VAL A 41 26.72 -7.08 -8.39
C VAL A 41 25.92 -8.07 -9.22
N ALA A 42 24.78 -8.53 -8.69
CA ALA A 42 23.82 -9.30 -9.48
C ALA A 42 23.03 -8.35 -10.37
N PHE A 43 22.98 -8.67 -11.67
CA PHE A 43 22.23 -7.91 -12.67
C PHE A 43 21.13 -8.79 -13.27
N VAL A 44 19.95 -8.23 -13.45
CA VAL A 44 18.76 -8.94 -13.95
C VAL A 44 18.13 -8.10 -15.07
N PRO A 45 17.82 -8.68 -16.25
CA PRO A 45 17.09 -7.98 -17.29
C PRO A 45 15.65 -7.68 -16.88
N GLU A 46 15.12 -6.51 -17.25
CA GLU A 46 13.75 -6.09 -16.96
C GLU A 46 12.69 -7.07 -17.49
N GLY A 47 12.94 -7.71 -18.63
CA GLY A 47 12.04 -8.71 -19.22
C GLY A 47 12.15 -10.13 -18.64
N GLN A 48 13.03 -10.37 -17.66
CA GLN A 48 13.21 -11.71 -17.08
C GLN A 48 12.05 -12.04 -16.13
N ALA A 49 11.49 -13.26 -16.25
CA ALA A 49 10.38 -13.69 -15.40
C ALA A 49 10.78 -13.73 -13.91
N CYS A 50 9.91 -13.23 -13.03
CA CYS A 50 10.15 -13.15 -11.58
C CYS A 50 10.56 -14.49 -10.97
N SER A 51 9.96 -15.60 -11.40
CA SER A 51 10.29 -16.96 -10.90
C SER A 51 11.72 -17.39 -11.25
N SER A 52 12.21 -16.99 -12.44
CA SER A 52 13.59 -17.22 -12.84
C SER A 52 14.54 -16.34 -12.04
N VAL A 53 14.21 -15.05 -11.88
CA VAL A 53 15.02 -14.12 -11.07
C VAL A 53 15.12 -14.61 -9.62
N LEU A 54 14.02 -15.05 -9.02
CA LEU A 54 13.98 -15.64 -7.68
C LEU A 54 14.91 -16.86 -7.57
N THR A 55 14.88 -17.73 -8.57
CA THR A 55 15.74 -18.93 -8.61
C THR A 55 17.22 -18.54 -8.66
N ASP A 56 17.58 -17.58 -9.52
CA ASP A 56 18.96 -17.10 -9.69
C ASP A 56 19.47 -16.40 -8.42
N MET A 57 18.66 -15.53 -7.83
CA MET A 57 18.98 -14.82 -6.59
C MET A 57 19.17 -15.79 -5.41
N ARG A 58 18.32 -16.83 -5.29
CA ARG A 58 18.48 -17.89 -4.28
C ARG A 58 19.75 -18.70 -4.49
N ALA A 59 20.06 -19.08 -5.73
CA ALA A 59 21.27 -19.83 -6.04
C ALA A 59 22.55 -19.02 -5.76
N GLY A 60 22.56 -17.75 -6.15
CA GLY A 60 23.67 -16.82 -5.91
C GLY A 60 23.76 -16.27 -4.48
N ARG A 61 22.76 -16.56 -3.63
CA ARG A 61 22.62 -15.98 -2.27
C ARG A 61 22.63 -14.44 -2.30
N HIS A 62 21.98 -13.87 -3.29
CA HIS A 62 21.82 -12.43 -3.45
C HIS A 62 20.44 -12.00 -2.92
N HIS A 63 20.41 -11.03 -2.02
CA HIS A 63 19.16 -10.46 -1.49
C HIS A 63 18.70 -9.23 -2.28
N MET A 64 19.56 -8.71 -3.16
CA MET A 64 19.27 -7.55 -4.00
C MET A 64 19.98 -7.71 -5.33
N ALA A 65 19.31 -7.34 -6.41
CA ALA A 65 19.85 -7.27 -7.76
C ALA A 65 19.52 -5.91 -8.40
N VAL A 66 20.34 -5.52 -9.38
CA VAL A 66 20.13 -4.32 -10.19
C VAL A 66 19.42 -4.72 -11.47
N VAL A 67 18.30 -4.05 -11.75
CA VAL A 67 17.52 -4.28 -12.96
C VAL A 67 18.11 -3.45 -14.10
N ILE A 68 18.35 -4.08 -15.24
CA ILE A 68 18.88 -3.43 -16.43
C ILE A 68 17.93 -3.52 -17.62
N ASP A 69 17.92 -2.47 -18.43
CA ASP A 69 17.22 -2.43 -19.71
C ASP A 69 18.03 -3.14 -20.82
N GLU A 70 17.46 -3.17 -22.02
CA GLU A 70 18.05 -3.80 -23.21
C GLU A 70 19.33 -3.09 -23.71
N PHE A 71 19.53 -1.84 -23.32
CA PHE A 71 20.69 -1.02 -23.67
C PHE A 71 21.78 -1.05 -22.58
N GLY A 72 21.55 -1.81 -21.50
CA GLY A 72 22.46 -1.92 -20.35
C GLY A 72 22.38 -0.73 -19.38
N GLY A 73 21.35 0.11 -19.51
CA GLY A 73 21.00 1.15 -18.54
C GLY A 73 20.37 0.55 -17.29
N MET A 74 20.46 1.27 -16.16
CA MET A 74 19.81 0.85 -14.92
C MET A 74 18.34 1.25 -14.96
N SER A 75 17.42 0.28 -14.99
CA SER A 75 15.97 0.53 -14.84
C SER A 75 15.58 0.63 -13.36
N GLY A 76 16.28 -0.08 -12.46
CA GLY A 76 15.92 -0.09 -11.05
C GLY A 76 16.67 -1.13 -10.21
N ILE A 77 16.05 -1.53 -9.10
CA ILE A 77 16.53 -2.60 -8.22
C ILE A 77 15.37 -3.54 -7.89
N VAL A 78 15.69 -4.77 -7.53
CA VAL A 78 14.74 -5.75 -7.02
C VAL A 78 15.34 -6.47 -5.82
N THR A 79 14.51 -6.78 -4.82
CA THR A 79 14.92 -7.57 -3.66
C THR A 79 14.35 -8.98 -3.70
N LEU A 80 14.96 -9.89 -2.94
CA LEU A 80 14.48 -11.26 -2.84
C LEU A 80 13.07 -11.30 -2.22
N GLU A 81 12.84 -10.39 -1.27
CA GLU A 81 11.59 -10.20 -0.55
C GLU A 81 10.46 -9.79 -1.50
N ASP A 82 10.69 -8.77 -2.35
CA ASP A 82 9.70 -8.32 -3.35
C ASP A 82 9.32 -9.45 -4.31
N LEU A 83 10.29 -10.24 -4.77
CA LEU A 83 10.03 -11.37 -5.67
C LEU A 83 9.21 -12.49 -5.03
N ILE A 84 9.40 -12.72 -3.73
CA ILE A 84 8.61 -13.71 -2.99
C ILE A 84 7.19 -13.19 -2.84
N GLU A 85 7.01 -11.92 -2.47
CA GLU A 85 5.70 -11.28 -2.36
C GLU A 85 4.92 -11.31 -3.67
N GLU A 86 5.56 -10.97 -4.80
CA GLU A 86 4.90 -10.99 -6.12
C GLU A 86 4.48 -12.40 -6.57
N ILE A 87 5.25 -13.45 -6.20
CA ILE A 87 4.96 -14.82 -6.61
C ILE A 87 3.95 -15.49 -5.68
N VAL A 88 4.07 -15.27 -4.37
CA VAL A 88 3.25 -15.94 -3.37
C VAL A 88 1.99 -15.14 -3.06
N GLY A 89 2.02 -13.81 -3.22
CA GLY A 89 1.05 -12.88 -2.63
C GLY A 89 1.17 -12.87 -1.10
N ASP A 90 0.15 -12.33 -0.42
CA ASP A 90 -0.03 -12.61 1.00
C ASP A 90 -0.04 -14.13 1.19
N ILE A 91 0.90 -14.69 1.95
CA ILE A 91 0.94 -16.13 2.21
C ILE A 91 -0.31 -16.47 3.05
N ARG A 92 -1.37 -16.88 2.38
CA ARG A 92 -2.64 -17.29 2.99
C ARG A 92 -2.47 -18.69 3.58
N ASP A 93 -2.68 -18.80 4.88
CA ASP A 93 -2.57 -20.06 5.60
C ASP A 93 -3.76 -20.96 5.25
N GLU A 94 -3.53 -22.26 5.11
CA GLU A 94 -4.59 -23.27 4.94
C GLU A 94 -5.51 -23.39 6.17
N HIS A 95 -5.13 -22.72 7.26
CA HIS A 95 -5.90 -22.54 8.49
C HIS A 95 -6.72 -21.24 8.57
N ASP A 96 -6.66 -20.36 7.56
CA ASP A 96 -7.54 -19.18 7.50
C ASP A 96 -8.96 -19.61 7.10
N GLN A 97 -9.77 -19.98 8.09
CA GLN A 97 -11.22 -19.97 7.93
C GLN A 97 -11.65 -18.52 7.74
N GLU A 98 -11.94 -18.15 6.49
CA GLU A 98 -12.34 -16.80 6.06
C GLU A 98 -13.36 -16.15 7.03
N GLU A 99 -12.95 -15.09 7.73
CA GLU A 99 -13.87 -13.96 7.85
C GLU A 99 -13.92 -13.33 6.46
N ALA A 100 -15.08 -13.38 5.81
CA ALA A 100 -15.27 -12.76 4.50
C ALA A 100 -14.79 -11.30 4.55
N PRO A 101 -14.09 -10.78 3.51
CA PRO A 101 -13.54 -9.42 3.52
C PRO A 101 -14.61 -8.34 3.69
N ILE A 102 -15.86 -8.67 3.36
CA ILE A 102 -17.06 -7.89 3.67
C ILE A 102 -18.04 -8.85 4.36
N VAL A 103 -18.39 -8.55 5.60
CA VAL A 103 -19.40 -9.29 6.37
C VAL A 103 -20.62 -8.40 6.54
N ASP A 104 -21.78 -8.85 6.07
CA ASP A 104 -23.05 -8.19 6.35
C ASP A 104 -23.47 -8.45 7.81
N LEU A 105 -23.56 -7.38 8.59
CA LEU A 105 -23.99 -7.43 9.99
C LEU A 105 -25.51 -7.27 10.16
N GLY A 106 -26.23 -7.02 9.06
CA GLY A 106 -27.66 -6.71 9.05
C GLY A 106 -27.96 -5.23 9.31
N ASP A 107 -29.21 -4.85 9.03
CA ASP A 107 -29.73 -3.47 9.21
C ASP A 107 -28.93 -2.39 8.46
N GLY A 108 -28.38 -2.73 7.29
CA GLY A 108 -27.60 -1.80 6.48
C GLY A 108 -26.20 -1.53 7.03
N ARG A 109 -25.68 -2.42 7.88
CA ARG A 109 -24.33 -2.36 8.46
C ARG A 109 -23.44 -3.45 7.89
N LEU A 110 -22.22 -3.09 7.56
CA LEU A 110 -21.20 -4.00 7.03
C LEU A 110 -19.95 -3.90 7.89
N MET A 111 -19.31 -5.02 8.20
CA MET A 111 -17.93 -5.05 8.67
C MET A 111 -17.01 -5.32 7.48
N VAL A 112 -16.05 -4.45 7.24
CA VAL A 112 -15.18 -4.53 6.06
C VAL A 112 -13.72 -4.53 6.50
N ASN A 113 -12.93 -5.44 5.93
CA ASN A 113 -11.48 -5.39 6.06
C ASN A 113 -10.96 -4.16 5.29
N ALA A 114 -10.17 -3.32 5.97
CA ALA A 114 -9.63 -2.10 5.39
C ALA A 114 -8.67 -2.34 4.22
N SER A 115 -8.17 -3.56 4.03
CA SER A 115 -7.37 -3.94 2.86
C SER A 115 -8.19 -4.10 1.56
N VAL A 116 -9.53 -4.14 1.64
CA VAL A 116 -10.39 -4.28 0.48
C VAL A 116 -10.08 -3.17 -0.54
N PRO A 117 -9.78 -3.52 -1.82
CA PRO A 117 -9.54 -2.54 -2.86
C PRO A 117 -10.73 -1.61 -3.04
N ILE A 118 -10.47 -0.31 -3.18
CA ILE A 118 -11.54 0.69 -3.22
C ILE A 118 -12.46 0.49 -4.43
N GLY A 119 -11.94 -0.02 -5.55
CA GLY A 119 -12.72 -0.37 -6.73
C GLY A 119 -13.65 -1.58 -6.53
N ASP A 120 -13.27 -2.55 -5.68
CA ASP A 120 -14.15 -3.66 -5.32
C ASP A 120 -15.26 -3.17 -4.38
N LEU A 121 -14.90 -2.36 -3.39
CA LEU A 121 -15.84 -1.79 -2.45
C LEU A 121 -16.85 -0.85 -3.14
N SER A 122 -16.38 -0.03 -4.09
CA SER A 122 -17.21 0.81 -4.96
C SER A 122 -18.31 0.00 -5.65
N ARG A 123 -17.93 -1.10 -6.31
CA ARG A 123 -18.88 -2.01 -6.98
C ARG A 123 -19.85 -2.65 -6.00
N TYR A 124 -19.39 -3.02 -4.82
CA TYR A 124 -20.23 -3.63 -3.79
C TYR A 124 -21.28 -2.66 -3.22
N LEU A 125 -20.86 -1.43 -2.91
CA LEU A 125 -21.71 -0.40 -2.30
C LEU A 125 -22.59 0.34 -3.32
N GLY A 126 -22.22 0.29 -4.60
CA GLY A 126 -22.85 1.06 -5.67
C GLY A 126 -22.57 2.56 -5.57
N VAL A 127 -21.36 2.93 -5.11
CA VAL A 127 -20.92 4.33 -4.95
C VAL A 127 -19.65 4.56 -5.76
N GLU A 128 -19.48 5.77 -6.26
CA GLU A 128 -18.24 6.20 -6.93
C GLU A 128 -17.36 6.95 -5.93
N PHE A 129 -16.19 6.38 -5.62
CA PHE A 129 -15.16 7.08 -4.87
C PHE A 129 -14.41 8.01 -5.82
N GLU A 130 -14.06 9.21 -5.36
CA GLU A 130 -13.25 10.14 -6.14
C GLU A 130 -11.85 9.57 -6.39
N ASP A 131 -11.16 10.07 -7.42
CA ASP A 131 -9.75 9.74 -7.63
C ASP A 131 -8.90 10.39 -6.52
N GLY A 132 -8.06 9.60 -5.87
CA GLY A 132 -7.17 10.03 -4.79
C GLY A 132 -5.92 9.16 -4.68
N ASP A 133 -5.01 9.52 -3.78
CA ASP A 133 -3.78 8.75 -3.51
C ASP A 133 -4.06 7.57 -2.58
N TYR A 134 -5.00 6.71 -2.98
CA TYR A 134 -5.40 5.52 -2.24
C TYR A 134 -5.86 4.40 -3.18
N HIS A 135 -5.65 3.16 -2.74
CA HIS A 135 -6.08 1.96 -3.47
C HIS A 135 -6.99 1.04 -2.65
N SER A 136 -7.10 1.26 -1.34
CA SER A 136 -7.89 0.46 -0.40
C SER A 136 -8.79 1.32 0.49
N LEU A 137 -9.75 0.71 1.16
CA LEU A 137 -10.61 1.39 2.15
C LEU A 137 -9.81 2.07 3.26
N GLY A 138 -8.78 1.39 3.79
CA GLY A 138 -7.90 1.97 4.81
C GLY A 138 -7.15 3.18 4.27
N GLY A 139 -6.65 3.09 3.03
CA GLY A 139 -6.01 4.22 2.35
C GLY A 139 -6.95 5.41 2.19
N PHE A 140 -8.20 5.17 1.77
CA PHE A 140 -9.23 6.21 1.67
C PHE A 140 -9.48 6.91 3.01
N ILE A 141 -9.62 6.17 4.11
CA ILE A 141 -9.82 6.78 5.45
C ILE A 141 -8.62 7.61 5.88
N ILE A 142 -7.40 7.13 5.62
CA ILE A 142 -6.17 7.86 5.94
C ILE A 142 -6.04 9.13 5.09
N ASP A 143 -6.37 9.06 3.81
CA ASP A 143 -6.41 10.22 2.91
C ASP A 143 -7.35 11.31 3.47
N ARG A 144 -8.57 10.94 3.86
CA ARG A 144 -9.56 11.88 4.42
C ARG A 144 -9.18 12.46 5.77
N LEU A 145 -8.51 11.69 6.63
CA LEU A 145 -8.16 12.12 7.99
C LEU A 145 -6.72 12.64 8.10
N GLY A 146 -5.92 12.53 7.04
CA GLY A 146 -4.52 12.97 6.94
C GLY A 146 -3.53 12.17 7.81
N ARG A 147 -3.98 11.11 8.48
CA ARG A 147 -3.19 10.23 9.36
C ARG A 147 -3.95 8.95 9.64
N VAL A 148 -3.26 7.97 10.22
CA VAL A 148 -3.92 6.77 10.78
C VAL A 148 -4.79 7.18 11.97
N PRO A 149 -6.11 6.99 11.89
CA PRO A 149 -7.02 7.34 12.97
C PRO A 149 -7.02 6.29 14.08
N GLY A 150 -7.44 6.70 15.28
CA GLY A 150 -7.77 5.75 16.36
C GLY A 150 -9.16 5.12 16.17
N GLU A 151 -9.40 4.02 16.88
CA GLU A 151 -10.72 3.37 16.95
C GLU A 151 -11.83 4.37 17.32
N GLY A 152 -12.99 4.22 16.67
CA GLY A 152 -14.14 5.09 16.81
C GLY A 152 -14.11 6.35 15.95
N SER A 153 -13.02 6.63 15.24
CA SER A 153 -12.98 7.72 14.25
C SER A 153 -13.94 7.42 13.10
N MET A 154 -14.50 8.48 12.50
CA MET A 154 -15.57 8.37 11.51
C MET A 154 -15.33 9.32 10.33
N VAL A 155 -15.64 8.83 9.13
CA VAL A 155 -15.75 9.60 7.89
C VAL A 155 -17.16 9.40 7.35
N SER A 156 -17.85 10.48 6.98
CA SER A 156 -19.22 10.43 6.45
C SER A 156 -19.23 10.95 5.01
N GLU A 157 -19.38 10.05 4.05
CA GLU A 157 -19.42 10.36 2.61
C GLU A 157 -20.39 9.41 1.90
N PHE A 158 -20.94 9.84 0.75
CA PHE A 158 -21.86 9.02 -0.07
C PHE A 158 -23.15 8.56 0.65
N GLY A 159 -23.53 9.23 1.76
CA GLY A 159 -24.64 8.78 2.62
C GLY A 159 -24.30 7.52 3.44
N LEU A 160 -23.00 7.27 3.65
CA LEU A 160 -22.46 6.17 4.43
C LEU A 160 -21.54 6.72 5.52
N ASP A 161 -21.63 6.14 6.71
CA ASP A 161 -20.67 6.37 7.78
C ASP A 161 -19.64 5.24 7.80
N PHE A 162 -18.37 5.59 7.64
CA PHE A 162 -17.21 4.70 7.73
C PHE A 162 -16.58 4.86 9.12
N ILE A 163 -16.84 3.90 10.00
CA ILE A 163 -16.40 3.93 11.40
C ILE A 163 -15.23 2.97 11.58
N VAL A 164 -14.09 3.49 12.03
CA VAL A 164 -12.92 2.67 12.34
C VAL A 164 -13.21 1.83 13.58
N ARG A 165 -13.16 0.51 13.43
CA ARG A 165 -13.36 -0.44 14.54
C ARG A 165 -12.07 -1.01 15.07
N GLU A 166 -11.04 -1.08 14.23
CA GLU A 166 -9.72 -1.59 14.59
C GLU A 166 -8.66 -0.89 13.74
N ALA A 167 -7.59 -0.41 14.37
CA ALA A 167 -6.43 0.22 13.72
C ALA A 167 -5.17 -0.01 14.56
N ASP A 168 -4.01 -0.10 13.89
CA ASP A 168 -2.69 -0.12 14.53
C ASP A 168 -1.96 1.23 14.36
N GLU A 169 -0.66 1.30 14.65
CA GLU A 169 0.13 2.54 14.53
C GLU A 169 0.28 3.04 13.08
N ARG A 170 0.06 2.17 12.08
CA ARG A 170 0.41 2.38 10.67
C ARG A 170 -0.78 2.19 9.72
N HIS A 171 -1.81 1.45 10.10
CA HIS A 171 -2.89 1.03 9.22
C HIS A 171 -4.24 0.97 9.95
N VAL A 172 -5.31 1.23 9.20
CA VAL A 172 -6.68 0.86 9.58
C VAL A 172 -6.87 -0.62 9.23
N MET A 173 -7.51 -1.41 10.10
CA MET A 173 -7.69 -2.86 9.93
C MET A 173 -9.14 -3.25 9.66
N LYS A 174 -10.09 -2.75 10.47
CA LYS A 174 -11.52 -3.04 10.30
C LYS A 174 -12.33 -1.75 10.33
N VAL A 175 -13.29 -1.66 9.42
CA VAL A 175 -14.19 -0.53 9.26
C VAL A 175 -15.61 -1.04 9.25
N GLU A 176 -16.46 -0.48 10.11
CA GLU A 176 -17.90 -0.67 10.01
C GLU A 176 -18.48 0.41 9.10
N ILE A 177 -19.23 0.00 8.08
CA ILE A 177 -19.94 0.89 7.17
C ILE A 177 -21.41 0.85 7.52
N ILE A 178 -22.00 2.00 7.81
CA ILE A 178 -23.42 2.13 8.12
C ILE A 178 -24.08 2.99 7.04
N ARG A 179 -25.15 2.48 6.43
CA ARG A 179 -25.98 3.29 5.54
C ARG A 179 -26.85 4.22 6.37
N GLU A 180 -26.73 5.53 6.18
CA GLU A 180 -27.55 6.50 6.89
C GLU A 180 -29.02 6.29 6.48
N ALA A 181 -29.91 6.05 7.45
CA ALA A 181 -31.34 6.05 7.16
C ALA A 181 -31.73 7.47 6.72
N PRO A 182 -32.56 7.65 5.67
CA PRO A 182 -32.95 8.99 5.24
C PRO A 182 -33.57 9.73 6.42
N SER A 183 -32.98 10.87 6.77
CA SER A 183 -33.47 11.71 7.83
C SER A 183 -34.94 12.11 7.54
N PRO A 184 -35.86 11.97 8.51
CA PRO A 184 -37.29 12.25 8.29
C PRO A 184 -37.57 13.70 7.85
N ASP A 185 -36.63 14.62 8.05
CA ASP A 185 -36.73 16.02 7.60
C ASP A 185 -36.62 16.20 6.07
N SER A 186 -36.08 15.22 5.33
CA SER A 186 -35.98 15.29 3.87
C SER A 186 -37.31 15.02 3.14
N LEU A 187 -38.35 14.59 3.86
CA LEU A 187 -39.66 14.24 3.31
C LEU A 187 -40.71 15.34 3.44
N MET A 188 -40.38 16.52 4.00
CA MET A 188 -41.31 17.63 4.00
C MET A 188 -41.39 18.29 2.61
N PRO A 189 -42.53 18.23 1.90
CA PRO A 189 -42.68 18.98 0.66
C PRO A 189 -42.59 20.47 0.97
N ARG A 190 -41.68 21.17 0.28
CA ARG A 190 -41.62 22.64 0.31
C ARG A 190 -43.01 23.17 -0.04
N SER A 191 -43.68 23.79 0.94
CA SER A 191 -44.95 24.46 0.74
C SER A 191 -44.79 25.50 -0.37
N SER A 192 -45.53 25.30 -1.45
CA SER A 192 -45.57 26.25 -2.56
C SER A 192 -46.31 27.50 -2.10
N SER A 193 -45.56 28.59 -1.96
CA SER A 193 -46.10 29.94 -1.91
C SER A 193 -46.78 30.25 -3.25
N ARG A 194 -48.12 30.20 -3.28
CA ARG A 194 -48.90 30.88 -4.31
C ARG A 194 -49.52 32.14 -3.73
N SER A 195 -48.80 33.24 -3.95
CA SER A 195 -49.36 34.57 -4.06
C SER A 195 -50.11 34.71 -5.39
N GLN A 196 -51.43 34.84 -5.38
CA GLN A 196 -52.23 35.53 -6.41
C GLN A 196 -53.37 36.23 -5.68
N SER A 197 -53.24 37.53 -5.46
CA SER A 197 -53.74 38.63 -6.32
C SER A 197 -55.24 38.84 -6.13
N ALA A 198 -55.52 39.99 -5.50
CA ALA A 198 -56.82 40.60 -5.35
C ALA A 198 -57.50 40.83 -6.71
N ALA A 199 -58.83 40.77 -6.68
CA ALA A 199 -59.73 41.49 -7.57
C ALA A 199 -60.59 42.40 -6.69
#